data_AF-A0A955UFF8-F1
#
_entry.id   AF-A0A955UFF8-F1
#
_cell.length_a   1.000
_cell.length_b   1.000
_cell.length_c   1.000
_cell.angle_alpha   90.00
_cell.angle_beta   90.00
_cell.angle_gamma   90.00
#
_symmetry.space_group_name_H-M   'P 1'
#
loop_
_entity.id
_entity.type
_entity.pdbx_description
1 polymer ?
#
loop_
_entity_poly.entity_id
_entity_poly.type
_entity_poly.pdbx_seq_one_letter_code
_entity_poly.pdbx_strand_id
1 'polypeptide(L)'
;DYYGIPGANPRINTIETHAGPIWEVPPSTYTWCGITIPIAGGGYFRLFPYRLLKPILQRVESKGHPLIMYLHPWELDPQQPRMRGSRLSQFRHYLNLEKVSSRLKALIQDFSFGPIRQLIPSLQAELTKVSSH
;
A
#
# COMPACT_ATOMS: atom_id res chain seq x y z
N ASP A 1 -4.98 -11.12 12.71
CA ASP A 1 -4.83 -10.48 11.39
C ASP A 1 -4.05 -11.42 10.50
N TYR A 2 -4.78 -12.20 9.69
CA TYR A 2 -4.16 -12.98 8.62
C TYR A 2 -3.78 -11.96 7.54
N TYR A 3 -2.50 -11.60 7.45
CA TYR A 3 -2.02 -10.65 6.45
C TYR A 3 -2.00 -11.33 5.08
N GLY A 4 -3.09 -11.19 4.34
CA GLY A 4 -3.22 -11.65 2.96
C GLY A 4 -3.64 -13.11 2.80
N ILE A 5 -3.87 -13.49 1.54
CA ILE A 5 -4.22 -14.84 1.12
C ILE A 5 -2.97 -15.49 0.51
N PRO A 6 -2.45 -16.60 1.07
CA PRO A 6 -1.32 -17.30 0.49
C PRO A 6 -1.59 -17.67 -0.98
N GLY A 7 -0.66 -17.34 -1.87
CA GLY A 7 -0.77 -17.63 -3.30
C GLY A 7 -1.64 -16.64 -4.11
N ALA A 8 -2.19 -15.61 -3.50
CA ALA A 8 -2.88 -14.55 -4.23
C ALA A 8 -1.94 -13.85 -5.22
N ASN A 9 -2.49 -13.44 -6.38
CA ASN A 9 -1.73 -12.74 -7.40
C ASN A 9 -1.30 -11.35 -6.87
N PRO A 10 0.00 -11.05 -6.73
CA PRO A 10 0.47 -9.78 -6.19
C PRO A 10 0.46 -8.65 -7.23
N ARG A 11 -0.06 -8.91 -8.43
CA ARG A 11 -0.09 -7.95 -9.55
C ARG A 11 -1.51 -7.48 -9.82
N ILE A 12 -1.59 -6.27 -10.39
CA ILE A 12 -2.82 -5.74 -10.95
C ILE A 12 -3.34 -6.71 -11.99
N ASN A 13 -4.57 -7.15 -11.82
CA ASN A 13 -5.19 -8.16 -12.66
C ASN A 13 -6.69 -7.94 -12.74
N THR A 14 -7.35 -8.71 -13.60
CA THR A 14 -8.80 -8.76 -13.69
C THR A 14 -9.27 -10.13 -13.23
N ILE A 15 -10.31 -10.13 -12.39
CA ILE A 15 -11.03 -11.33 -11.97
C ILE A 15 -12.33 -11.37 -12.77
N GLU A 16 -12.53 -12.45 -13.52
CA GLU A 16 -13.78 -12.69 -14.24
C GLU A 16 -14.86 -13.19 -13.27
N THR A 17 -16.04 -12.55 -13.30
CA THR A 17 -17.19 -12.96 -12.49
C THR A 17 -18.44 -13.09 -13.37
N HIS A 18 -19.49 -13.74 -12.85
CA HIS A 18 -20.77 -13.84 -13.54
C HIS A 18 -21.42 -12.47 -13.83
N ALA A 19 -21.07 -11.43 -13.06
CA ALA A 19 -21.57 -10.06 -13.25
C ALA A 19 -20.63 -9.19 -14.10
N GLY A 20 -19.53 -9.76 -14.62
CA GLY A 20 -18.52 -9.06 -15.40
C GLY A 20 -17.14 -9.00 -14.74
N PRO A 21 -16.15 -8.39 -15.42
CA PRO A 21 -14.78 -8.31 -14.94
C PRO A 21 -14.63 -7.31 -13.77
N ILE A 22 -13.84 -7.68 -12.76
CA ILE A 22 -13.46 -6.82 -11.64
C ILE A 22 -11.94 -6.61 -11.66
N TRP A 23 -11.50 -5.36 -11.61
CA TRP A 23 -10.08 -5.04 -11.46
C TRP A 23 -9.62 -5.21 -10.01
N GLU A 24 -8.61 -6.04 -9.81
CA GLU A 24 -7.91 -6.20 -8.54
C GLU A 24 -6.61 -5.39 -8.55
N VAL A 25 -6.43 -4.52 -7.56
CA VAL A 25 -5.23 -3.70 -7.38
C VAL A 25 -4.65 -4.01 -5.99
N PRO A 26 -3.85 -5.09 -5.86
CA PRO A 26 -3.38 -5.53 -4.55
C PRO A 26 -2.30 -4.58 -4.00
N PRO A 27 -2.24 -4.40 -2.66
CA PRO A 27 -1.13 -3.71 -2.01
C PRO A 27 0.22 -4.35 -2.37
N SER A 28 1.25 -3.54 -2.59
CA SER A 28 2.57 -4.03 -2.97
C SER A 28 3.20 -4.94 -1.93
N THR A 29 3.81 -6.03 -2.43
CA THR A 29 4.60 -6.99 -1.66
C THR A 29 6.00 -7.12 -2.22
N TYR A 30 6.92 -7.63 -1.40
CA TYR A 30 8.30 -7.90 -1.78
C TYR A 30 8.70 -9.30 -1.35
N THR A 31 9.17 -10.13 -2.28
CA THR A 31 9.68 -11.47 -1.97
C THR A 31 11.18 -11.41 -1.72
N TRP A 32 11.59 -11.81 -0.52
CA TRP A 32 12.99 -11.96 -0.11
C TRP A 32 13.23 -13.36 0.44
N CYS A 33 14.21 -14.07 -0.13
CA CYS A 33 14.57 -15.44 0.27
C CYS A 33 13.37 -16.40 0.33
N GLY A 34 12.43 -16.31 -0.63
CA GLY A 34 11.23 -17.15 -0.69
C GLY A 34 10.09 -16.71 0.24
N ILE A 35 10.30 -15.68 1.07
CA ILE A 35 9.28 -15.12 1.96
C ILE A 35 8.70 -13.86 1.33
N THR A 36 7.38 -13.82 1.15
CA THR A 36 6.66 -12.64 0.67
C THR A 36 6.30 -11.74 1.85
N ILE A 37 6.84 -10.53 1.83
CA ILE A 37 6.66 -9.53 2.88
C ILE A 37 5.80 -8.40 2.31
N PRO A 38 4.68 -8.03 2.96
CA PRO A 38 3.96 -6.83 2.58
C PRO A 38 4.80 -5.59 2.89
N ILE A 39 4.96 -4.74 1.88
CA ILE A 39 5.71 -3.47 1.97
C ILE A 39 4.77 -2.27 1.86
N ALA A 40 3.53 -2.51 1.45
CA ALA A 40 2.47 -1.54 1.38
C ALA A 40 1.80 -1.34 2.74
N GLY A 41 1.96 -0.13 3.28
CA GLY A 41 1.05 0.43 4.28
C GLY A 41 0.93 -0.28 5.63
N GLY A 42 0.04 0.26 6.47
CA GLY A 42 -0.40 -0.35 7.71
C GLY A 42 0.71 -0.66 8.72
N GLY A 43 0.56 -1.77 9.43
CA GLY A 43 1.48 -2.21 10.48
C GLY A 43 2.94 -2.32 10.04
N TYR A 44 3.20 -2.64 8.76
CA TYR A 44 4.55 -2.77 8.22
C TYR A 44 5.22 -1.41 7.98
N PHE A 45 4.46 -0.42 7.48
CA PHE A 45 4.95 0.96 7.35
C PHE A 45 5.26 1.60 8.72
N ARG A 46 4.53 1.20 9.77
CA ARG A 46 4.82 1.58 11.16
C ARG A 46 6.04 0.85 11.73
N LEU A 47 6.16 -0.45 11.46
CA LEU A 47 7.21 -1.30 12.00
C LEU A 47 8.58 -0.97 11.39
N PHE A 48 8.67 -0.90 10.06
CA PHE A 48 9.95 -0.75 9.37
C PHE A 48 10.44 0.70 9.35
N PRO A 49 11.72 0.96 9.66
CA PRO A 49 12.34 2.25 9.42
C PRO A 49 12.28 2.62 7.93
N TYR A 50 11.86 3.85 7.61
CA TYR A 50 11.75 4.32 6.22
C TYR A 50 13.06 4.20 5.43
N ARG A 51 14.22 4.38 6.08
CA ARG A 51 15.54 4.20 5.45
C ARG A 51 15.77 2.78 4.92
N LEU A 52 15.16 1.77 5.53
CA LEU A 52 15.22 0.39 5.05
C LEU A 52 14.14 0.11 4.00
N LEU A 53 12.97 0.74 4.15
CA LEU A 53 11.86 0.55 3.23
C LEU A 53 12.13 1.20 1.86
N LYS A 54 12.68 2.42 1.83
CA LYS A 54 12.96 3.19 0.60
C LYS A 54 13.69 2.38 -0.49
N PRO A 55 14.86 1.74 -0.25
CA PRO A 55 15.54 0.98 -1.30
C PRO A 55 14.75 -0.24 -1.77
N ILE A 56 13.90 -0.83 -0.91
CA ILE A 56 13.01 -1.93 -1.29
C ILE A 56 11.92 -1.41 -2.24
N LEU A 57 11.29 -0.28 -1.91
CA LEU A 57 10.28 0.36 -2.76
C LEU A 57 10.87 0.74 -4.12
N GLN A 58 12.04 1.37 -4.15
CA GLN A 58 12.75 1.71 -5.39
C GLN A 58 13.04 0.48 -6.25
N ARG A 59 13.42 -0.64 -5.63
CA ARG A 59 13.67 -1.90 -6.35
C ARG A 59 12.39 -2.54 -6.91
N VAL A 60 11.25 -2.34 -6.26
CA VAL A 60 9.96 -2.82 -6.77
C VAL A 60 9.50 -1.94 -7.93
N GLU A 61 9.60 -0.62 -7.78
CA GLU A 61 9.30 0.34 -8.84
C GLU A 61 10.19 0.13 -10.08
N SER A 62 11.49 -0.09 -9.89
CA SER A 62 12.45 -0.31 -10.99
C SER A 62 12.19 -1.60 -11.79
N LYS A 63 11.33 -2.50 -11.30
CA LYS A 63 10.88 -3.69 -12.05
C LYS A 63 9.68 -3.38 -12.96
N GLY A 64 9.27 -2.11 -13.06
CA GLY A 64 8.13 -1.68 -13.87
C GLY A 64 6.79 -1.97 -13.23
N HIS A 65 6.74 -2.21 -11.92
CA HIS A 65 5.50 -2.43 -11.19
C HIS A 65 5.11 -1.17 -10.40
N PRO A 66 3.87 -0.66 -10.55
CA PRO A 66 3.42 0.48 -9.77
C PRO A 66 3.40 0.13 -8.28
N LEU A 67 3.85 1.06 -7.45
CA LEU A 67 3.76 0.94 -6.01
C LEU A 67 2.33 1.26 -5.55
N ILE A 68 1.65 0.27 -4.97
CA ILE A 68 0.32 0.40 -4.38
C ILE A 68 0.49 0.46 -2.87
N MET A 69 0.40 1.68 -2.34
CA MET A 69 0.50 1.96 -0.91
C MET A 69 -0.90 2.29 -0.37
N TYR A 70 -1.16 1.90 0.88
CA TYR A 70 -2.35 2.33 1.61
C TYR A 70 -1.96 2.82 3.00
N LEU A 71 -2.82 3.62 3.61
CA LEU A 71 -2.69 4.03 5.00
C LEU A 71 -4.08 4.13 5.60
N HIS A 72 -4.23 3.78 6.86
CA HIS A 72 -5.46 4.07 7.57
C HIS A 72 -5.39 5.49 8.13
N PRO A 73 -6.47 6.28 8.07
CA PRO A 73 -6.47 7.65 8.57
C PRO A 73 -6.00 7.78 10.02
N TRP A 74 -6.34 6.81 10.88
CA TRP A 74 -5.92 6.77 12.27
C TRP A 74 -4.40 6.60 12.46
N GLU A 75 -3.67 6.12 11.44
CA GLU A 75 -2.20 6.02 11.51
C GLU A 75 -1.53 7.40 11.52
N LEU A 76 -2.25 8.45 11.12
CA LEU A 76 -1.81 9.84 11.14
C LEU A 76 -2.33 10.63 12.35
N ASP A 77 -3.08 9.98 13.24
CA ASP A 77 -3.58 10.57 14.48
C ASP A 77 -2.96 9.87 15.70
N PRO A 78 -1.84 10.40 16.23
CA PRO A 78 -1.22 9.85 17.43
C PRO A 78 -2.07 10.00 18.70
N GLN A 79 -3.04 10.91 18.69
CA GLN A 79 -3.90 11.22 19.83
C GLN A 79 -5.20 10.39 19.86
N GLN A 80 -5.36 9.44 18.93
CA GLN A 80 -6.53 8.59 18.87
C GLN A 80 -6.84 7.89 20.22
N PRO A 81 -8.12 7.64 20.54
CA PRO A 81 -8.51 6.92 21.74
C PRO A 81 -7.84 5.54 21.82
N ARG A 82 -7.27 5.21 22.98
CA ARG A 82 -6.60 3.92 23.18
C ARG A 82 -7.61 2.81 23.49
N MET A 83 -7.63 1.78 22.64
CA MET A 83 -8.46 0.60 22.81
C MET A 83 -7.90 -0.30 23.90
N ARG A 84 -8.79 -0.87 24.72
CA ARG A 84 -8.43 -1.94 25.66
C ARG A 84 -8.30 -3.26 24.88
N GLY A 85 -7.19 -3.95 25.07
CA GLY A 85 -6.91 -5.22 24.40
C GLY A 85 -5.62 -5.86 24.95
N SER A 86 -5.20 -6.98 24.37
CA SER A 86 -3.94 -7.62 24.77
C SER A 86 -2.74 -6.68 24.56
N ARG A 87 -1.68 -6.81 25.37
CA ARG A 87 -0.45 -6.00 25.25
C ARG A 87 0.14 -6.07 23.84
N LEU A 88 0.04 -7.22 23.20
CA LEU A 88 0.49 -7.45 21.83
C LEU A 88 -0.37 -6.69 20.79
N SER A 89 -1.69 -6.64 21.01
CA SER A 89 -2.61 -5.86 20.15
C SER A 89 -2.34 -4.37 20.27
N GLN A 90 -2.22 -3.87 21.51
CA GLN A 90 -1.89 -2.47 21.78
C GLN A 90 -0.53 -2.10 21.17
N PHE A 91 0.48 -2.95 21.32
CA PHE A 91 1.80 -2.74 20.71
C PHE A 91 1.70 -2.57 19.19
N ARG A 92 1.00 -3.48 18.48
CA ARG A 92 0.83 -3.37 17.02
C ARG A 92 0.06 -2.12 16.57
N HIS A 93 -0.89 -1.66 17.38
CA HIS A 93 -1.69 -0.47 17.07
C HIS A 93 -0.91 0.83 17.30
N TYR A 94 -0.12 0.92 18.37
CA TYR A 94 0.48 2.19 18.79
C TYR A 94 1.99 2.30 18.51
N LEU A 95 2.67 1.23 18.10
CA LEU A 95 4.10 1.28 17.80
C LEU A 95 4.40 2.30 16.68
N ASN A 96 5.31 3.24 16.97
CA ASN A 96 5.83 4.24 16.02
C ASN A 96 4.76 5.13 15.36
N LEU A 97 3.58 5.28 15.95
CA LEU A 97 2.48 6.08 15.39
C LEU A 97 2.90 7.53 15.08
N GLU A 98 3.65 8.15 16.00
CA GLU A 98 4.24 9.49 15.85
C GLU A 98 5.17 9.65 14.63
N LYS A 99 5.72 8.54 14.12
CA LYS A 99 6.67 8.56 12.98
C LYS A 99 5.97 8.43 11.64
N VAL A 100 4.70 8.03 11.60
CA VAL A 100 4.01 7.76 10.33
C VAL A 100 3.91 9.02 9.48
N SER A 101 3.58 10.17 10.08
CA SER A 101 3.45 11.45 9.37
C SER A 101 4.76 11.87 8.69
N SER A 102 5.88 11.83 9.41
CA SER A 102 7.19 12.20 8.84
C SER A 102 7.66 11.22 7.76
N ARG A 103 7.36 9.92 7.91
CA ARG A 103 7.65 8.91 6.89
C ARG A 103 6.77 9.08 5.66
N LEU A 104 5.48 9.38 5.83
CA LEU A 104 4.57 9.66 4.72
C LEU A 104 5.06 10.87 3.94
N LYS A 105 5.48 11.95 4.63
CA LYS A 105 6.05 13.13 3.98
C LYS A 105 7.31 12.80 3.16
N ALA A 106 8.21 11.97 3.71
CA ALA A 106 9.37 11.52 2.96
C ALA A 106 8.99 10.64 1.75
N LEU A 107 8.02 9.75 1.92
CA LEU A 107 7.52 8.87 0.85
C LEU A 107 6.96 9.66 -0.32
N ILE A 108 6.08 10.64 -0.07
CA ILE A 108 5.48 11.45 -1.15
C ILE A 108 6.47 12.44 -1.79
N GLN A 109 7.61 12.72 -1.14
CA GLN A 109 8.69 13.53 -1.70
C GLN A 109 9.65 12.69 -2.56
N ASP A 110 9.88 11.45 -2.17
CA ASP A 110 10.83 10.55 -2.83
C ASP A 110 10.22 9.82 -4.05
N PHE A 111 8.88 9.74 -4.14
CA PHE A 111 8.17 8.99 -5.18
C PHE A 111 7.02 9.81 -5.78
N SER A 112 6.65 9.50 -7.02
CA SER A 112 5.50 10.11 -7.69
C SER A 112 4.25 9.25 -7.52
N PHE A 113 3.24 9.77 -6.84
CA PHE A 113 1.96 9.11 -6.68
C PHE A 113 0.89 9.72 -7.59
N GLY A 114 0.00 8.87 -8.10
CA GLY A 114 -1.14 9.27 -8.90
C GLY A 114 -2.41 8.51 -8.50
N PRO A 115 -3.58 8.93 -9.00
CA PRO A 115 -4.83 8.22 -8.77
C PRO A 115 -4.79 6.78 -9.30
N ILE A 116 -5.26 5.80 -8.51
CA ILE A 116 -5.31 4.37 -8.90
C ILE A 116 -6.02 4.15 -10.24
N ARG A 117 -7.04 4.94 -10.57
CA ARG A 117 -7.75 4.86 -11.87
C ARG A 117 -6.83 4.98 -13.09
N GLN A 118 -5.68 5.65 -12.97
CA GLN A 118 -4.71 5.76 -14.06
C GLN A 118 -4.01 4.43 -14.37
N LEU A 119 -4.10 3.44 -13.47
CA LEU A 119 -3.55 2.10 -13.67
C LEU A 119 -4.53 1.17 -14.39
N ILE A 120 -5.78 1.61 -14.62
CA ILE A 120 -6.84 0.84 -15.25
C ILE A 120 -6.97 1.33 -16.70
N PRO A 121 -6.55 0.55 -17.71
CA PRO A 121 -6.53 1.00 -19.10
C PRO A 121 -7.88 1.48 -19.63
N SER A 122 -8.98 0.81 -19.25
CA SER A 122 -10.33 1.19 -19.66
C SER A 122 -10.76 2.57 -19.16
N LEU A 123 -10.28 3.00 -17.99
CA LEU A 123 -10.61 4.30 -17.40
C LEU A 123 -9.69 5.43 -17.89
N GLN A 124 -8.48 5.12 -18.36
CA GLN A 124 -7.61 6.10 -19.01
C GLN A 124 -8.22 6.63 -20.31
N ALA A 125 -8.86 5.77 -21.10
CA ALA A 125 -9.48 6.15 -22.37
C ALA A 125 -10.61 7.18 -22.22
N GLU A 126 -11.33 7.17 -21.10
CA GLU A 126 -12.37 8.16 -20.79
C GLU A 126 -11.79 9.51 -20.36
N LEU A 127 -10.68 9.52 -19.61
CA LEU A 127 -10.03 10.76 -19.15
C LEU A 127 -9.44 11.59 -20.30
N THR A 128 -8.88 10.92 -21.31
CA THR A 128 -8.33 11.59 -22.50
C THR A 128 -9.43 12.24 -23.34
N LYS A 129 -10.64 11.67 -23.35
CA LYS A 129 -11.81 12.25 -24.04
C LYS A 129 -12.39 13.47 -23.30
N VAL A 130 -12.36 13.48 -21.96
CA VAL A 130 -12.90 14.60 -21.17
C VAL A 130 -11.93 15.79 -21.12
N SER A 131 -10.62 15.56 -21.19
CA SER A 131 -9.60 16.64 -21.13
C SER A 131 -9.35 17.33 -22.49
N SER A 132 -10.05 16.90 -23.54
CA SER A 132 -9.96 17.45 -24.90
C SER A 132 -11.20 18.28 -25.30
N HIS A 133 -12.01 18.67 -24.32
CA HIS A 133 -13.09 19.65 -24.41
C HIS A 133 -12.87 20.76 -23.39
#